data_AF-A0A975NRU6-F1
#
_entry.id   AF-A0A975NRU6-F1
#
_cell.length_a   1.000
_cell.length_b   1.000
_cell.length_c   1.000
_cell.angle_alpha   90.00
_cell.angle_beta   90.00
_cell.angle_gamma   90.00
#
_symmetry.space_group_name_H-M   'P 1'
#
loop_
_entity.id
_entity.type
_entity.pdbx_description
1 polymer ?
#
loop_
_entity_poly.entity_id
_entity_poly.type
_entity_poly.pdbx_seq_one_letter_code
_entity_poly.pdbx_strand_id
1 'polypeptide(L)'
;MTHTVSAPPVPAPALAPNEIVPLLIGSTVGEVERELVLQTLGRCGGNRTRAARVLGMSVRTLRNKIRQYVAEGIDVPEHRD
;
A
#
# COMPACT_ATOMS: atom_id res chain seq x y z
N MET A 1 30.66 10.45 33.23
CA MET A 1 29.26 10.21 32.84
C MET A 1 29.09 10.68 31.41
N THR A 2 29.36 9.82 30.43
CA THR A 2 29.24 10.15 29.00
C THR A 2 27.80 9.99 28.56
N HIS A 3 27.10 11.10 28.34
CA HIS A 3 25.79 11.09 27.72
C HIS A 3 25.97 10.95 26.20
N THR A 4 25.69 9.76 25.66
CA THR A 4 25.43 9.59 24.23
C THR A 4 24.06 10.20 23.94
N VAL A 5 24.04 11.32 23.21
CA VAL A 5 22.82 11.82 22.56
C VAL A 5 22.58 10.93 21.34
N SER A 6 21.50 10.15 21.37
CA SER A 6 20.97 9.48 20.18
C SER A 6 20.27 10.53 19.32
N ALA A 7 20.79 10.79 18.12
CA ALA A 7 20.12 11.64 17.15
C ALA A 7 18.73 11.05 16.80
N PRO A 8 17.69 11.88 16.59
CA PRO A 8 16.39 11.38 16.15
C PRO A 8 16.52 10.77 14.75
N PRO A 9 15.79 9.68 14.44
CA PRO A 9 15.76 9.13 13.09
C PRO A 9 15.21 10.21 12.16
N VAL A 10 16.05 10.68 11.24
CA VAL A 10 15.62 11.57 10.16
C VAL A 10 14.49 10.84 9.44
N PRO A 11 13.27 11.40 9.32
CA PRO A 11 12.21 10.73 8.57
C PRO A 11 12.74 10.54 7.16
N ALA A 12 12.79 9.29 6.70
CA ALA A 12 13.15 8.99 5.31
C ALA A 12 12.29 9.89 4.40
N PRO A 13 12.89 10.58 3.40
CA PRO A 13 12.16 11.51 2.58
C PRO A 13 10.97 10.79 1.95
N ALA A 14 9.75 11.19 2.33
CA ALA A 14 8.55 10.71 1.68
C ALA A 14 8.53 11.34 0.28
N LEU A 15 8.87 10.54 -0.73
CA LEU A 15 8.94 10.96 -2.11
C LEU A 15 7.58 11.58 -2.52
N ALA A 16 7.60 12.78 -3.10
CA ALA A 16 6.39 13.47 -3.49
C ALA A 16 5.73 12.78 -4.70
N PRO A 17 4.40 12.87 -4.89
CA PRO A 17 3.72 12.19 -5.99
C PRO A 17 4.28 12.51 -7.38
N ASN A 18 4.67 13.76 -7.61
CA ASN A 18 5.27 14.21 -8.88
C ASN A 18 6.65 13.58 -9.15
N GLU A 19 7.37 13.15 -8.12
CA GLU A 19 8.65 12.44 -8.25
C GLU A 19 8.44 10.93 -8.51
N ILE A 20 7.30 10.38 -8.07
CA ILE A 20 6.94 8.96 -8.29
C ILE A 20 6.40 8.74 -9.71
N VAL A 21 5.57 9.66 -10.22
CA VAL A 21 4.86 9.49 -11.51
C VAL A 21 5.77 9.13 -12.70
N PRO A 22 6.96 9.73 -12.88
CA PRO A 22 7.87 9.33 -13.96
C PRO A 22 8.28 7.85 -13.94
N LEU A 23 8.32 7.22 -12.76
CA LEU A 23 8.66 5.81 -12.59
C LEU A 23 7.52 4.87 -12.98
N LEU A 24 6.29 5.37 -13.12
CA LEU A 24 5.10 4.59 -13.44
C LEU A 24 4.78 4.60 -14.95
N ILE A 25 5.48 5.41 -15.75
CA ILE A 25 5.25 5.53 -17.19
C ILE A 25 5.51 4.18 -17.88
N GLY A 26 4.54 3.72 -18.68
CA GLY A 26 4.58 2.42 -19.34
C GLY A 26 3.83 1.32 -18.59
N SER A 27 3.46 1.54 -17.32
CA SER A 27 2.51 0.67 -16.60
C SER A 27 1.07 1.08 -16.90
N THR A 28 0.17 0.11 -16.94
CA THR A 28 -1.27 0.40 -17.00
C THR A 28 -1.77 0.90 -15.65
N VAL A 29 -2.87 1.67 -15.67
CA VAL A 29 -3.51 2.12 -14.43
C VAL A 29 -3.90 0.93 -13.54
N GLY A 30 -4.35 -0.17 -14.14
CA GLY A 30 -4.73 -1.38 -13.43
C GLY A 30 -3.56 -2.03 -12.68
N GLU A 31 -2.36 -2.04 -13.27
CA GLU A 31 -1.15 -2.59 -12.62
C GLU A 31 -0.69 -1.73 -11.45
N VAL A 32 -0.64 -0.41 -11.64
CA VAL A 32 -0.27 0.54 -10.58
C VAL A 32 -1.26 0.46 -9.43
N GLU A 33 -2.56 0.44 -9.76
CA GLU A 33 -3.61 0.34 -8.75
C GLU A 33 -3.57 -1.00 -8.01
N ARG A 34 -3.35 -2.11 -8.72
CA ARG A 34 -3.21 -3.44 -8.11
C ARG A 34 -2.06 -3.46 -7.12
N GLU A 35 -0.88 -3.00 -7.53
CA GLU A 35 0.30 -2.99 -6.66
C GLU A 35 0.06 -2.11 -5.42
N LEU A 36 -0.53 -0.93 -5.61
CA LEU A 36 -0.88 -0.03 -4.51
C LEU A 36 -1.86 -0.68 -3.52
N VAL A 37 -2.87 -1.40 -4.01
CA VAL A 37 -3.83 -2.15 -3.18
C VAL A 37 -3.15 -3.27 -2.41
N LEU A 38 -2.33 -4.10 -3.07
CA LEU A 38 -1.66 -5.25 -2.45
C LEU A 38 -0.66 -4.81 -1.37
N GLN A 39 0.19 -3.82 -1.67
CA GLN A 39 1.13 -3.29 -0.67
C GLN A 39 0.41 -2.68 0.53
N THR A 40 -0.70 -1.97 0.30
CA THR A 40 -1.46 -1.37 1.39
C THR A 40 -2.13 -2.44 2.26
N LEU A 41 -2.65 -3.50 1.65
CA LEU A 41 -3.16 -4.67 2.38
C LEU A 41 -2.05 -5.32 3.21
N GLY A 42 -0.87 -5.54 2.64
CA GLY A 42 0.30 -6.08 3.35
C GLY A 42 0.70 -5.22 4.55
N ARG A 43 0.82 -3.90 4.36
CA ARG A 43 1.10 -2.94 5.45
C ARG A 43 0.01 -2.91 6.53
N CYS A 44 -1.22 -3.27 6.18
CA CYS A 44 -2.34 -3.36 7.11
C CYS A 44 -2.56 -4.76 7.67
N GLY A 45 -1.66 -5.72 7.43
CA GLY A 45 -1.81 -7.11 7.88
C GLY A 45 -3.07 -7.79 7.34
N GLY A 46 -3.44 -7.50 6.09
CA GLY A 46 -4.65 -8.01 5.44
C GLY A 46 -5.95 -7.35 5.91
N ASN A 47 -5.91 -6.39 6.84
CA ASN A 47 -7.11 -5.72 7.33
C ASN A 47 -7.71 -4.80 6.27
N ARG A 48 -8.80 -5.27 5.65
CA ARG A 48 -9.48 -4.61 4.53
C ARG A 48 -10.07 -3.26 4.93
N THR A 49 -10.66 -3.14 6.12
CA THR A 49 -11.25 -1.87 6.58
C THR A 49 -10.19 -0.79 6.76
N ARG A 50 -9.05 -1.15 7.35
CA ARG A 50 -7.91 -0.24 7.51
C ARG A 50 -7.30 0.14 6.16
N ALA A 51 -7.08 -0.83 5.28
CA ALA A 51 -6.51 -0.58 3.95
C ALA A 51 -7.41 0.33 3.09
N ALA A 52 -8.72 0.11 3.11
CA ALA A 52 -9.68 0.94 2.38
C ALA A 52 -9.61 2.41 2.83
N ARG A 53 -9.50 2.63 4.15
CA ARG A 53 -9.33 3.98 4.72
C ARG A 53 -8.02 4.64 4.29
N VAL A 54 -6.92 3.89 4.25
CA VAL A 54 -5.61 4.40 3.78
C VAL A 54 -5.67 4.78 2.29
N LEU A 55 -6.35 3.97 1.48
CA LEU A 55 -6.51 4.19 0.05
C LEU A 55 -7.57 5.25 -0.30
N GLY A 56 -8.34 5.73 0.67
CA GLY A 56 -9.40 6.71 0.44
C GLY A 56 -10.59 6.17 -0.38
N MET A 57 -10.86 4.85 -0.32
CA MET A 57 -11.99 4.24 -1.01
C MET A 57 -12.93 3.47 -0.06
N SER A 58 -14.11 3.12 -0.54
CA SER A 58 -15.05 2.31 0.25
C SER A 58 -14.53 0.88 0.46
N VAL A 59 -14.86 0.27 1.60
CA VAL A 59 -14.55 -1.15 1.88
C VAL A 59 -15.18 -2.06 0.81
N ARG A 60 -16.34 -1.68 0.25
CA ARG A 60 -16.99 -2.41 -0.84
C ARG A 60 -16.12 -2.42 -2.10
N THR A 61 -15.59 -1.26 -2.50
CA THR A 61 -14.69 -1.13 -3.64
C THR A 61 -13.45 -2.00 -3.46
N LEU A 62 -12.82 -1.94 -2.28
CA LEU A 62 -11.65 -2.78 -1.99
C LEU A 62 -11.98 -4.27 -2.04
N ARG A 63 -13.12 -4.71 -1.49
CA ARG A 63 -13.54 -6.12 -1.55
C ARG A 63 -13.78 -6.59 -2.99
N ASN A 64 -14.33 -5.73 -3.84
CA ASN A 64 -14.52 -6.05 -5.26
C ASN A 64 -13.18 -6.25 -5.97
N LYS A 65 -12.20 -5.37 -5.71
CA LYS A 65 -10.84 -5.50 -6.25
C LYS A 65 -10.15 -6.77 -5.80
N ILE A 66 -10.23 -7.09 -4.50
CA ILE A 66 -9.68 -8.35 -3.96
C ILE A 66 -10.29 -9.56 -4.67
N ARG A 67 -11.61 -9.60 -4.86
CA ARG A 67 -12.27 -10.71 -5.58
C ARG A 67 -11.78 -10.81 -7.03
N GLN A 68 -11.62 -9.68 -7.70
CA GLN A 68 -11.09 -9.64 -9.06
C GLN A 68 -9.66 -10.20 -9.10
N TYR A 69 -8.77 -9.76 -8.22
CA TYR A 69 -7.38 -10.24 -8.17
C TYR A 69 -7.29 -11.74 -7.89
N VAL A 70 -8.10 -12.25 -6.96
CA VAL A 70 -8.18 -13.70 -6.69
C VAL A 70 -8.68 -14.46 -7.93
N ALA A 71 -9.68 -13.94 -8.65
CA ALA A 71 -10.19 -14.56 -9.87
C ALA A 71 -9.15 -14.55 -11.02
N GLU A 72 -8.27 -13.55 -11.03
CA GLU A 72 -7.12 -13.45 -11.93
C GLU A 72 -5.92 -14.32 -11.48
N GLY A 73 -6.04 -15.05 -10.36
CA GLY A 73 -4.98 -15.92 -9.82
C GLY A 73 -3.86 -15.17 -9.10
N ILE A 74 -4.09 -13.92 -8.71
CA ILE A 74 -3.12 -13.10 -7.97
C ILE A 74 -3.22 -13.42 -6.49
N ASP A 75 -2.07 -13.60 -5.84
CA ASP A 75 -1.97 -13.76 -4.39
C ASP A 75 -2.32 -12.46 -3.66
N VAL A 76 -3.25 -12.54 -2.71
CA VAL A 76 -3.74 -11.39 -1.95
C VAL A 76 -3.44 -11.61 -0.46
N PRO A 77 -2.77 -10.66 0.22
CA PRO A 77 -2.49 -10.78 1.65
C PRO A 77 -3.78 -11.02 2.47
N GLU A 78 -3.83 -12.18 3.12
CA GLU A 78 -4.96 -12.55 3.97
C GLU A 78 -4.86 -11.90 5.36
N HIS A 79 -6.01 -11.67 5.98
CA HIS A 79 -6.06 -11.21 7.37
C HIS A 79 -5.88 -12.42 8.27
N ARG A 80 -4.82 -12.44 9.08
CA ARG A 80 -4.66 -13.39 10.16
C ARG A 80 -5.19 -12.70 11.43
N ASP A 81 -6.33 -13.17 11.93
CA ASP A 81 -6.92 -12.74 13.20
C ASP A 81 -6.01 -13.12 14.40
#